data_AF-A0A090MUB5-F1
#
_entry.id   AF-A0A090MUB5-F1
#
_cell.length_a   1.000
_cell.length_b   1.000
_cell.length_c   1.000
_cell.angle_alpha   90.00
_cell.angle_beta   90.00
_cell.angle_gamma   90.00
#
_symmetry.space_group_name_H-M   'P 1'
#
loop_
_entity.id
_entity.type
_entity.pdbx_description
1 polymer ?
#
loop_
_entity_poly.entity_id
_entity_poly.type
_entity_poly.pdbx_seq_one_letter_code
_entity_poly.pdbx_strand_id
1 'polypeptide(L)'
;MMNDKDDLQSLDKIKLIELEVASVKVNDTQERIEVKYIVDPRSRIMTSNCFLPEPINIHFNTIEDYENFLKLFDFSTLLILNFNLTTNIEILKLFNKYNTNPNSFFSVSINDSGELDQKDSNDIFNLINNIKNSNEIYLTLNFPHQKTPENFTFSEMSSLKVISIKEVNGTQFLNREIISHLLNTCPDLRSFRISAINKGIYYEIMKLIFAKQTSSILSGCKNISFDAHFIMEHDFRPIIVNYYQDLFLDKNFDVSILCFPNDNGKLGYSFYGSKKCHSCGHEHVVNFFFEIES
;
A
#
# COMPACT_ATOMS: atom_id res chain seq x y z
N MET A 1 -18.43 4.18 -53.43
CA MET A 1 -19.21 4.02 -52.19
C MET A 1 -18.80 2.70 -51.56
N MET A 2 -18.14 2.78 -50.39
CA MET A 2 -18.22 1.90 -49.21
C MET A 2 -18.25 0.37 -49.45
N ASN A 3 -17.40 -0.46 -48.84
CA ASN A 3 -16.72 -0.38 -47.55
C ASN A 3 -15.43 -1.22 -47.64
N ASP A 4 -14.26 -0.58 -47.53
CA ASP A 4 -13.12 -1.23 -46.89
C ASP A 4 -13.32 -1.02 -45.39
N LYS A 5 -13.94 -2.01 -44.74
CA LYS A 5 -13.77 -2.16 -43.30
C LYS A 5 -12.42 -2.84 -43.11
N ASP A 6 -11.42 -2.01 -42.87
CA ASP A 6 -10.23 -2.41 -42.14
C ASP A 6 -10.68 -2.96 -40.77
N ASP A 7 -11.00 -4.25 -40.73
CA ASP A 7 -10.88 -5.05 -39.52
C ASP A 7 -9.37 -5.16 -39.24
N LEU A 8 -8.79 -4.07 -38.73
CA LEU A 8 -7.51 -4.10 -38.05
C LEU A 8 -7.76 -4.92 -36.78
N GLN A 9 -7.61 -6.24 -36.91
CA GLN A 9 -7.58 -7.17 -35.79
C GLN A 9 -6.67 -6.54 -34.75
N SER A 10 -7.24 -6.15 -33.61
CA SER A 10 -6.46 -5.71 -32.47
C SER A 10 -5.51 -6.85 -32.14
N LEU A 11 -4.24 -6.72 -32.48
CA LEU A 11 -3.21 -7.64 -32.01
C LEU A 11 -3.37 -7.69 -30.50
N ASP A 12 -3.76 -8.85 -29.98
CA ASP A 12 -3.91 -9.07 -28.56
C ASP A 12 -2.56 -8.72 -27.91
N LYS A 13 -2.53 -7.60 -27.18
CA LYS A 13 -1.32 -7.15 -26.51
C LYS A 13 -0.87 -8.21 -25.50
N ILE A 14 0.43 -8.30 -25.31
CA ILE A 14 1.01 -9.21 -24.33
C ILE A 14 0.54 -8.80 -22.94
N LYS A 15 0.10 -9.75 -22.13
CA LYS A 15 -0.42 -9.46 -20.79
C LYS A 15 0.66 -9.68 -19.74
N LEU A 16 0.69 -8.83 -18.73
CA LEU A 16 1.63 -8.94 -17.60
C LEU A 16 0.92 -9.46 -16.34
N ILE A 17 1.64 -10.20 -15.51
CA ILE A 17 1.21 -10.56 -14.15
C ILE A 17 2.00 -9.83 -13.06
N GLU A 18 3.23 -9.42 -13.35
CA GLU A 18 4.08 -8.61 -12.46
C GLU A 18 4.79 -7.53 -13.26
N LEU A 19 4.85 -6.33 -12.68
CA LEU A 19 5.60 -5.19 -13.19
C LEU A 19 6.25 -4.45 -12.02
N GLU A 20 7.57 -4.34 -12.06
CA GLU A 20 8.38 -3.53 -11.18
C GLU A 20 9.14 -2.50 -12.02
N VAL A 21 9.04 -1.22 -11.63
CA VAL A 21 9.72 -0.12 -12.30
C VAL A 21 10.48 0.72 -11.29
N ALA A 22 11.77 0.95 -11.54
CA ALA A 22 12.60 1.80 -10.72
C ALA A 22 13.21 2.93 -11.54
N SER A 23 13.16 4.15 -11.03
CA SER A 23 14.09 5.20 -11.46
C SER A 23 15.39 5.00 -10.70
N VAL A 24 16.54 5.01 -11.37
CA VAL A 24 17.84 4.82 -10.73
C VAL A 24 18.82 5.85 -11.28
N LYS A 25 19.48 6.57 -10.37
CA LYS A 25 20.57 7.48 -10.69
C LYS A 25 21.85 6.66 -10.87
N VAL A 26 22.42 6.66 -12.08
CA VAL A 26 23.66 5.91 -12.41
C VAL A 26 24.90 6.72 -12.01
N ASN A 27 24.82 8.04 -12.19
CA ASN A 27 25.82 9.02 -11.76
C ASN A 27 25.13 10.39 -11.59
N ASP A 28 25.88 11.45 -11.30
CA ASP A 28 25.31 12.78 -11.02
C ASP A 28 24.46 13.38 -12.16
N THR A 29 24.62 12.89 -13.39
CA THR A 29 24.00 13.47 -14.59
C THR A 29 23.11 12.49 -15.37
N GLN A 30 23.19 11.19 -15.10
CA GLN A 30 22.51 10.14 -15.86
C GLN A 30 21.56 9.35 -14.97
N GLU A 31 20.32 9.31 -15.43
CA GLU A 31 19.27 8.46 -14.88
C GLU A 31 18.95 7.33 -15.85
N ARG A 32 18.55 6.19 -15.30
CA ARG A 32 18.02 5.06 -16.05
C ARG A 32 16.73 4.57 -15.43
N ILE A 33 15.85 4.05 -16.25
CA ILE A 33 14.62 3.39 -15.83
C ILE A 33 14.89 1.89 -15.90
N GLU A 34 14.86 1.21 -14.77
CA GLU A 34 14.94 -0.24 -14.70
C GLU A 34 13.53 -0.82 -14.66
N VAL A 35 13.26 -1.81 -15.51
CA VAL A 35 11.98 -2.51 -15.54
C VAL A 35 12.22 -4.00 -15.40
N LYS A 36 11.53 -4.60 -14.44
CA LYS A 36 11.43 -6.04 -14.27
C LYS A 36 9.98 -6.44 -14.42
N TYR A 37 9.70 -7.47 -15.22
CA TYR A 37 8.33 -7.89 -15.47
C TYR A 37 8.20 -9.38 -15.72
N ILE A 38 6.99 -9.88 -15.52
CA ILE A 38 6.61 -11.26 -15.81
C ILE A 38 5.39 -11.25 -16.73
N VAL A 39 5.52 -11.95 -17.86
CA VAL A 39 4.44 -12.13 -18.84
C VAL A 39 3.47 -13.22 -18.36
N ASP A 40 2.16 -13.01 -18.51
CA ASP A 40 1.15 -14.05 -18.30
C ASP A 40 1.40 -15.20 -19.27
N PRO A 41 1.67 -16.43 -18.79
CA PRO A 41 1.85 -17.59 -19.65
C PRO A 41 0.68 -17.83 -20.62
N ARG A 42 -0.55 -17.43 -20.23
CA ARG A 42 -1.76 -17.57 -21.05
C ARG A 42 -1.78 -16.63 -22.25
N SER A 43 -1.00 -15.56 -22.23
CA SER A 43 -0.90 -14.58 -23.32
C SER A 43 0.09 -15.00 -24.41
N ARG A 44 0.92 -16.03 -24.17
CA ARG A 44 1.83 -16.57 -25.18
C ARG A 44 1.14 -17.67 -25.99
N ILE A 45 0.85 -17.38 -27.26
CA ILE A 45 0.46 -18.38 -28.25
C ILE A 45 1.71 -19.20 -28.65
N MET A 46 2.34 -19.94 -27.73
CA MET A 46 3.37 -20.94 -28.10
C MET A 46 3.47 -22.10 -27.10
N THR A 47 3.11 -23.29 -27.62
CA THR A 47 3.56 -24.65 -27.27
C THR A 47 3.93 -24.93 -25.81
N SER A 48 2.92 -25.42 -25.06
CA SER A 48 2.97 -26.68 -24.30
C SER A 48 4.30 -27.08 -23.65
N ASN A 49 4.87 -26.21 -22.82
CA ASN A 49 5.78 -26.60 -21.76
C ASN A 49 5.49 -25.69 -20.55
N CYS A 50 5.13 -26.29 -19.42
CA CYS A 50 4.95 -25.62 -18.14
C CYS A 50 6.28 -25.06 -17.63
N PHE A 51 6.75 -23.96 -18.20
CA PHE A 51 7.82 -23.18 -17.62
C PHE A 51 7.24 -22.27 -16.55
N LEU A 52 7.89 -22.23 -15.39
CA LEU A 52 7.62 -21.19 -14.41
C LEU A 52 7.87 -19.83 -15.10
N PRO A 53 7.02 -18.83 -14.87
CA PRO A 53 7.24 -17.50 -15.44
C PRO A 53 8.57 -16.94 -14.92
N GLU A 54 9.55 -16.76 -15.81
CA GLU A 54 10.84 -16.15 -15.43
C GLU A 54 10.75 -14.62 -15.56
N PRO A 55 11.32 -13.88 -14.59
CA PRO A 55 11.36 -12.42 -14.65
C PRO A 55 12.31 -11.95 -15.75
N ILE A 56 11.83 -11.03 -16.59
CA ILE A 56 12.62 -10.36 -17.60
C ILE A 56 13.05 -9.00 -17.05
N ASN A 57 14.36 -8.69 -17.13
CA ASN A 57 14.92 -7.42 -16.69
C ASN A 57 15.41 -6.64 -17.91
N ILE A 58 14.99 -5.39 -18.04
CA ILE A 58 15.41 -4.46 -19.08
C ILE A 58 15.66 -3.08 -18.47
N HIS A 59 16.36 -2.22 -19.21
CA HIS A 59 16.58 -0.84 -18.80
C HIS A 59 16.37 0.11 -19.98
N PHE A 60 15.95 1.33 -19.67
CA PHE A 60 15.75 2.41 -20.62
C PHE A 60 16.55 3.63 -20.19
N ASN A 61 17.22 4.26 -21.16
CA ASN A 61 17.96 5.51 -20.93
C ASN A 61 17.11 6.74 -21.23
N THR A 62 15.94 6.57 -21.85
CA THR A 62 15.03 7.65 -22.21
C THR A 62 13.61 7.32 -21.75
N ILE A 63 12.84 8.36 -21.44
CA ILE A 63 11.43 8.23 -21.07
C ILE A 63 10.57 7.78 -22.27
N GLU A 64 11.00 8.10 -23.48
CA GLU A 64 10.35 7.73 -24.75
C GLU A 64 10.44 6.22 -25.00
N ASP A 65 11.59 5.60 -24.74
CA ASP A 65 11.74 4.14 -24.86
C ASP A 65 10.86 3.40 -23.85
N TYR A 66 10.78 3.92 -22.62
CA TYR A 66 9.87 3.40 -21.61
C TYR A 66 8.40 3.55 -22.03
N GLU A 67 8.03 4.70 -22.62
CA GLU A 67 6.67 4.89 -23.16
C GLU A 67 6.35 3.87 -24.27
N ASN A 68 7.30 3.63 -25.18
CA ASN A 68 7.16 2.66 -26.25
C ASN A 68 7.02 1.24 -25.70
N PHE A 69 7.75 0.91 -24.63
CA PHE A 69 7.57 -0.35 -23.91
C PHE A 69 6.16 -0.49 -23.35
N LEU A 70 5.62 0.52 -22.65
CA LEU A 70 4.27 0.46 -22.08
C LEU A 70 3.19 0.21 -23.14
N LYS A 71 3.36 0.74 -24.36
CA LYS A 71 2.41 0.54 -25.47
C LYS A 71 2.25 -0.93 -25.88
N LEU A 72 3.25 -1.77 -25.63
CA LEU A 72 3.28 -3.19 -26.05
C LEU A 72 2.41 -4.09 -25.17
N PHE A 73 2.06 -3.66 -23.96
CA PHE A 73 1.42 -4.51 -22.97
C PHE A 73 -0.04 -4.13 -22.69
N ASP A 74 -0.79 -5.13 -22.25
CA ASP A 74 -2.08 -4.99 -21.57
C ASP A 74 -1.88 -5.33 -20.08
N PHE A 75 -2.32 -4.42 -19.21
CA PHE A 75 -2.18 -4.52 -17.76
C PHE A 75 -3.42 -5.13 -17.09
N SER A 76 -4.42 -5.59 -17.85
CA SER A 76 -5.69 -6.13 -17.33
C SER A 76 -5.55 -7.34 -16.40
N THR A 77 -4.43 -8.07 -16.46
CA THR A 77 -4.13 -9.24 -15.61
C THR A 77 -3.03 -8.97 -14.59
N LEU A 78 -2.60 -7.72 -14.44
CA LEU A 78 -1.49 -7.35 -13.59
C LEU A 78 -1.85 -7.58 -12.12
N LEU A 79 -1.12 -8.49 -11.45
CA LEU A 79 -1.36 -8.86 -10.06
C LEU A 79 -0.40 -8.12 -9.12
N ILE A 80 0.85 -7.93 -9.52
CA ILE A 80 1.86 -7.27 -8.69
C ILE A 80 2.36 -6.03 -9.42
N LEU A 81 2.28 -4.88 -8.76
CA LEU A 81 2.77 -3.60 -9.27
C LEU A 81 3.71 -2.98 -8.24
N ASN A 82 4.95 -2.69 -8.62
CA ASN A 82 5.92 -2.03 -7.76
C ASN A 82 6.57 -0.82 -8.47
N PHE A 83 6.59 0.32 -7.80
CA PHE A 83 7.31 1.51 -8.25
C PHE A 83 8.34 1.94 -7.21
N ASN A 84 9.59 2.11 -7.62
CA ASN A 84 10.64 2.73 -6.82
C ASN A 84 11.05 4.08 -7.46
N LEU A 85 10.59 5.19 -6.89
CA LEU A 85 10.68 6.52 -7.48
C LEU A 85 11.76 7.38 -6.79
N THR A 86 13.02 7.23 -7.22
CA THR A 86 14.15 8.01 -6.65
C THR A 86 14.33 9.39 -7.28
N THR A 87 13.96 9.58 -8.54
CA THR A 87 14.24 10.83 -9.27
C THR A 87 13.07 11.19 -10.17
N ASN A 88 12.78 10.36 -11.17
CA ASN A 88 11.81 10.67 -12.21
C ASN A 88 10.41 10.13 -11.90
N ILE A 89 9.45 11.04 -11.65
CA ILE A 89 8.03 10.69 -11.44
C ILE A 89 7.22 10.60 -12.75
N GLU A 90 7.76 11.05 -13.89
CA GLU A 90 7.10 10.94 -15.20
C GLU A 90 6.84 9.47 -15.58
N ILE A 91 7.63 8.55 -15.04
CA ILE A 91 7.43 7.10 -15.13
C ILE A 91 6.00 6.73 -14.69
N LEU A 92 5.54 7.31 -13.58
CA LEU A 92 4.22 7.06 -13.01
C LEU A 92 3.12 7.70 -13.84
N LYS A 93 3.35 8.93 -14.29
CA LYS A 93 2.45 9.65 -15.20
C LYS A 93 2.19 8.87 -16.48
N LEU A 94 3.24 8.35 -17.10
CA LEU A 94 3.13 7.52 -18.29
C LEU A 94 2.43 6.20 -17.99
N PHE A 95 2.75 5.55 -16.87
CA PHE A 95 2.02 4.34 -16.48
C PHE A 95 0.51 4.61 -16.34
N ASN A 96 0.12 5.68 -15.64
CA ASN A 96 -1.28 6.09 -15.50
C ASN A 96 -1.97 6.36 -16.84
N LYS A 97 -1.24 6.88 -17.84
CA LYS A 97 -1.75 7.12 -19.20
C LYS A 97 -2.10 5.81 -19.94
N TYR A 98 -1.29 4.76 -19.78
CA TYR A 98 -1.49 3.49 -20.48
C TYR A 98 -2.28 2.46 -19.67
N ASN A 99 -2.28 2.59 -18.35
CA ASN A 99 -3.08 1.78 -17.44
C ASN A 99 -4.49 2.37 -17.31
N THR A 100 -5.28 2.26 -18.37
CA THR A 100 -6.60 2.90 -18.47
C THR A 100 -7.73 2.12 -17.79
N ASN A 101 -7.51 0.84 -17.48
CA ASN A 101 -8.51 0.01 -16.84
C ASN A 101 -8.26 -0.04 -15.32
N PRO A 102 -9.30 0.09 -14.50
CA PRO A 102 -9.17 -0.15 -13.07
C PRO A 102 -8.78 -1.61 -12.83
N ASN A 103 -7.63 -1.82 -12.19
CA ASN A 103 -7.10 -3.16 -11.98
C ASN A 103 -7.44 -3.68 -10.59
N SER A 104 -7.63 -5.00 -10.53
CA SER A 104 -7.59 -5.75 -9.29
C SER A 104 -6.19 -6.30 -9.12
N PHE A 105 -5.37 -5.60 -8.35
CA PHE A 105 -4.04 -6.07 -8.01
C PHE A 105 -4.15 -7.11 -6.88
N PHE A 106 -3.19 -8.01 -6.80
CA PHE A 106 -2.93 -8.72 -5.55
C PHE A 106 -2.15 -7.82 -4.59
N SER A 107 -1.09 -7.17 -5.09
CA SER A 107 -0.21 -6.31 -4.29
C SER A 107 0.24 -5.08 -5.08
N VAL A 108 0.21 -3.92 -4.43
CA VAL A 108 0.71 -2.65 -4.98
C VAL A 108 1.72 -2.05 -4.02
N SER A 109 2.87 -1.67 -4.53
CA SER A 109 3.93 -0.98 -3.80
C SER A 109 4.35 0.28 -4.54
N ILE A 110 4.38 1.42 -3.84
CA ILE A 110 4.94 2.68 -4.32
C ILE A 110 5.93 3.15 -3.26
N ASN A 111 7.21 3.13 -3.60
CA ASN A 111 8.28 3.62 -2.76
C ASN A 111 8.80 4.94 -3.34
N ASP A 112 8.27 6.05 -2.86
CA ASP A 112 8.71 7.38 -3.21
C ASP A 112 9.83 7.82 -2.25
N SER A 113 11.09 7.65 -2.65
CA SER A 113 12.27 7.98 -1.82
C SER A 113 13.08 9.15 -2.36
N GLY A 114 12.62 9.78 -3.44
CA GLY A 114 13.46 10.70 -4.22
C GLY A 114 13.53 12.15 -3.76
N GLU A 115 14.19 12.98 -4.57
CA GLU A 115 14.49 14.39 -4.25
C GLU A 115 13.22 15.26 -4.12
N LEU A 116 13.29 16.27 -3.24
CA LEU A 116 12.13 17.01 -2.68
C LEU A 116 11.49 18.01 -3.65
N ASP A 117 12.23 18.51 -4.64
CA ASP A 117 11.92 19.79 -5.28
C ASP A 117 11.20 19.68 -6.63
N GLN A 118 10.90 18.48 -7.13
CA GLN A 118 10.39 18.28 -8.51
C GLN A 118 9.25 17.28 -8.65
N LYS A 119 8.42 17.09 -7.61
CA LYS A 119 7.37 16.05 -7.65
C LYS A 119 5.98 16.64 -7.60
N ASP A 120 5.09 16.13 -8.46
CA ASP A 120 3.66 16.31 -8.36
C ASP A 120 3.05 15.05 -7.73
N SER A 121 2.53 15.19 -6.51
CA SER A 121 1.84 14.10 -5.80
C SER A 121 0.56 13.64 -6.50
N ASN A 122 0.02 14.42 -7.45
CA ASN A 122 -1.17 14.06 -8.20
C ASN A 122 -1.02 12.75 -8.97
N ASP A 123 0.16 12.44 -9.51
CA ASP A 123 0.36 11.17 -10.23
C ASP A 123 0.29 9.95 -9.29
N ILE A 124 0.77 10.11 -8.05
CA ILE A 124 0.64 9.10 -6.99
C ILE A 124 -0.83 8.95 -6.58
N PHE A 125 -1.53 10.06 -6.35
CA PHE A 125 -2.95 10.02 -6.01
C PHE A 125 -3.80 9.43 -7.12
N ASN A 126 -3.50 9.75 -8.39
CA ASN A 126 -4.17 9.20 -9.56
C ASN A 126 -3.98 7.68 -9.62
N LEU A 127 -2.75 7.18 -9.39
CA LEU A 127 -2.52 5.75 -9.34
C LEU A 127 -3.32 5.11 -8.20
N ILE A 128 -3.25 5.66 -6.99
CA ILE A 128 -3.97 5.11 -5.83
C ILE A 128 -5.49 5.08 -6.07
N ASN A 129 -6.05 6.12 -6.67
CA ASN A 129 -7.48 6.20 -7.00
C ASN A 129 -7.91 5.17 -8.04
N ASN A 130 -7.00 4.77 -8.95
CA ASN A 130 -7.24 3.77 -9.99
C ASN A 130 -7.19 2.32 -9.46
N ILE A 131 -6.67 2.09 -8.25
CA ILE A 131 -6.70 0.78 -7.60
C ILE A 131 -8.12 0.51 -7.09
N LYS A 132 -8.84 -0.44 -7.69
CA LYS A 132 -10.22 -0.79 -7.25
C LYS A 132 -10.27 -1.93 -6.26
N ASN A 133 -9.36 -2.89 -6.38
CA ASN A 133 -9.25 -3.98 -5.44
C ASN A 133 -7.77 -4.32 -5.32
N SER A 134 -7.26 -4.40 -4.10
CA SER A 134 -5.93 -4.94 -3.82
C SER A 134 -6.02 -5.80 -2.57
N ASN A 135 -5.16 -6.80 -2.41
CA ASN A 135 -5.04 -7.48 -1.11
C ASN A 135 -4.06 -6.71 -0.21
N GLU A 136 -3.04 -6.11 -0.81
CA GLU A 136 -1.93 -5.47 -0.11
C GLU A 136 -1.57 -4.15 -0.78
N ILE A 137 -1.36 -3.11 0.03
CA ILE A 137 -0.90 -1.80 -0.42
C ILE A 137 0.27 -1.35 0.45
N TYR A 138 1.38 -0.98 -0.18
CA TYR A 138 2.58 -0.47 0.48
C TYR A 138 2.95 0.88 -0.11
N LEU A 139 2.94 1.94 0.70
CA LEU A 139 3.18 3.30 0.25
C LEU A 139 4.28 3.92 1.12
N THR A 140 5.39 4.32 0.51
CA THR A 140 6.30 5.33 1.06
C THR A 140 6.03 6.62 0.28
N LEU A 141 5.65 7.69 0.98
CA LEU A 141 5.16 8.94 0.39
C LEU A 141 6.08 10.10 0.76
N ASN A 142 6.61 10.80 -0.26
CA ASN A 142 7.62 11.84 -0.11
C ASN A 142 7.33 13.09 -0.94
N PHE A 143 6.30 13.83 -0.54
CA PHE A 143 5.92 15.09 -1.17
C PHE A 143 5.80 16.18 -0.10
N PRO A 144 6.94 16.70 0.39
CA PRO A 144 6.95 17.75 1.41
C PRO A 144 6.15 18.96 0.92
N HIS A 145 5.46 19.64 1.84
CA HIS A 145 4.72 20.88 1.59
C HIS A 145 3.54 20.80 0.62
N GLN A 146 3.28 19.64 0.01
CA GLN A 146 2.09 19.43 -0.81
C GLN A 146 0.92 19.01 0.08
N LYS A 147 -0.24 19.61 -0.18
CA LYS A 147 -1.47 19.24 0.51
C LYS A 147 -2.09 18.04 -0.18
N THR A 148 -2.48 17.06 0.60
CA THR A 148 -3.41 16.02 0.16
C THR A 148 -4.69 16.70 -0.35
N PRO A 149 -5.26 16.25 -1.48
CA PRO A 149 -6.53 16.77 -1.98
C PRO A 149 -7.61 16.72 -0.89
N GLU A 150 -8.38 17.81 -0.73
CA GLU A 150 -9.32 17.97 0.40
C GLU A 150 -10.35 16.83 0.54
N ASN A 151 -10.68 16.15 -0.57
CA ASN A 151 -11.64 15.05 -0.60
C ASN A 151 -11.00 13.72 -1.01
N PHE A 152 -9.70 13.56 -0.80
CA PHE A 152 -9.02 12.30 -1.14
C PHE A 152 -9.57 11.16 -0.28
N THR A 153 -10.02 10.10 -0.94
CA THR A 153 -10.40 8.84 -0.31
C THR A 153 -9.90 7.69 -1.14
N PHE A 154 -9.52 6.60 -0.48
CA PHE A 154 -9.24 5.36 -1.18
C PHE A 154 -10.51 4.84 -1.85
N SER A 155 -10.39 4.20 -3.02
CA SER A 155 -11.50 3.42 -3.58
C SER A 155 -11.91 2.32 -2.58
N GLU A 156 -13.19 1.93 -2.62
CA GLU A 156 -13.67 0.80 -1.81
C GLU A 156 -12.99 -0.49 -2.26
N MET A 157 -12.25 -1.14 -1.36
CA MET A 157 -11.47 -2.35 -1.66
C MET A 157 -11.91 -3.50 -0.78
N SER A 158 -12.82 -4.33 -1.31
CA SER A 158 -13.37 -5.47 -0.58
C SER A 158 -12.33 -6.49 -0.12
N SER A 159 -11.24 -6.66 -0.88
CA SER A 159 -10.21 -7.67 -0.61
C SER A 159 -8.99 -7.16 0.15
N LEU A 160 -8.93 -5.86 0.48
CA LEU A 160 -7.76 -5.26 1.12
C LEU A 160 -7.58 -5.84 2.52
N LYS A 161 -6.45 -6.51 2.73
CA LYS A 161 -6.07 -7.15 4.01
C LYS A 161 -5.00 -6.37 4.74
N VAL A 162 -4.07 -5.79 3.99
CA VAL A 162 -2.87 -5.12 4.52
C VAL A 162 -2.71 -3.76 3.86
N ILE A 163 -2.47 -2.74 4.67
CA ILE A 163 -1.97 -1.46 4.17
C ILE A 163 -0.82 -0.96 5.03
N SER A 164 0.25 -0.55 4.36
CA SER A 164 1.44 0.03 4.94
C SER A 164 1.63 1.43 4.38
N ILE A 165 1.75 2.44 5.23
CA ILE A 165 1.95 3.84 4.81
C ILE A 165 3.09 4.43 5.64
N LYS A 166 4.16 4.85 4.96
CA LYS A 166 5.29 5.59 5.51
C LYS A 166 5.32 6.98 4.91
N GLU A 167 5.04 7.99 5.72
CA GLU A 167 5.24 9.39 5.39
C GLU A 167 6.69 9.78 5.67
N VAL A 168 7.36 10.41 4.72
CA VAL A 168 8.73 10.90 4.89
C VAL A 168 8.83 12.39 4.61
N ASN A 169 9.90 13.00 5.11
CA ASN A 169 10.29 14.40 4.86
C ASN A 169 9.17 15.42 5.10
N GLY A 170 8.32 15.21 6.12
CA GLY A 170 7.25 16.16 6.45
C GLY A 170 5.98 16.02 5.62
N THR A 171 5.85 14.97 4.81
CA THR A 171 4.59 14.59 4.15
C THR A 171 3.49 14.37 5.19
N GLN A 172 2.33 15.02 5.00
CA GLN A 172 1.16 14.87 5.88
C GLN A 172 -0.05 14.41 5.06
N PHE A 173 -0.07 13.12 4.78
CA PHE A 173 -1.11 12.44 4.01
C PHE A 173 -2.22 11.90 4.92
N LEU A 174 -1.85 11.20 5.98
CA LEU A 174 -2.76 10.49 6.87
C LEU A 174 -3.53 11.45 7.77
N ASN A 175 -4.84 11.27 7.77
CA ASN A 175 -5.75 11.92 8.68
C ASN A 175 -6.84 10.95 9.14
N ARG A 176 -7.68 11.41 10.08
CA ARG A 176 -8.74 10.60 10.67
C ARG A 176 -9.78 10.14 9.64
N GLU A 177 -10.08 10.98 8.65
CA GLU A 177 -11.09 10.70 7.62
C GLU A 177 -10.63 9.57 6.70
N ILE A 178 -9.38 9.61 6.23
CA ILE A 178 -8.77 8.56 5.41
C ILE A 178 -8.77 7.21 6.12
N ILE A 179 -8.32 7.17 7.39
CA ILE A 179 -8.30 5.93 8.18
C ILE A 179 -9.70 5.41 8.44
N SER A 180 -10.64 6.28 8.83
CA SER A 180 -12.04 5.91 9.06
C SER A 180 -12.66 5.34 7.79
N HIS A 181 -12.42 5.98 6.64
CA HIS A 181 -12.89 5.51 5.34
C HIS A 181 -12.36 4.11 5.02
N LEU A 182 -11.06 3.87 5.14
CA LEU A 182 -10.45 2.55 4.94
C LEU A 182 -11.07 1.49 5.85
N LEU A 183 -11.21 1.78 7.14
CA LEU A 183 -11.78 0.82 8.09
C LEU A 183 -13.25 0.50 7.79
N ASN A 184 -14.03 1.45 7.29
CA ASN A 184 -15.45 1.26 6.99
C ASN A 184 -15.72 0.61 5.63
N THR A 185 -14.88 0.89 4.62
CA THR A 185 -15.08 0.42 3.24
C THR A 185 -14.27 -0.83 2.89
N CYS A 186 -13.27 -1.19 3.70
CA CYS A 186 -12.46 -2.40 3.51
C CYS A 186 -12.80 -3.42 4.62
N PRO A 187 -13.77 -4.34 4.40
CA PRO A 187 -14.24 -5.26 5.43
C PRO A 187 -13.18 -6.30 5.84
N ASP A 188 -12.31 -6.72 4.92
CA ASP A 188 -11.27 -7.74 5.14
C ASP A 188 -9.95 -7.16 5.68
N LEU A 189 -9.91 -5.84 5.87
CA LEU A 189 -8.74 -5.13 6.36
C LEU A 189 -8.45 -5.55 7.80
N ARG A 190 -7.25 -6.09 8.00
CA ARG A 190 -6.80 -6.70 9.25
C ARG A 190 -5.42 -6.24 9.71
N SER A 191 -4.67 -5.54 8.86
CA SER A 191 -3.31 -5.13 9.18
C SER A 191 -3.01 -3.70 8.73
N PHE A 192 -2.48 -2.92 9.67
CA PHE A 192 -1.89 -1.60 9.42
C PHE A 192 -0.39 -1.61 9.75
N ARG A 193 0.42 -0.96 8.92
CA ARG A 193 1.78 -0.56 9.27
C ARG A 193 1.97 0.92 8.94
N ILE A 194 2.03 1.77 9.95
CA ILE A 194 1.98 3.22 9.79
C ILE A 194 3.22 3.88 10.38
N SER A 195 3.88 4.69 9.57
CA SER A 195 4.88 5.66 9.99
C SER A 195 4.40 7.03 9.56
N ALA A 196 3.68 7.72 10.44
CA ALA A 196 3.15 9.06 10.17
C ALA A 196 4.10 10.14 10.71
N ILE A 197 4.08 11.33 10.12
CA ILE A 197 4.75 12.52 10.67
C ILE A 197 3.99 13.00 11.91
N ASN A 198 2.65 13.06 11.84
CA ASN A 198 1.82 13.37 13.00
C ASN A 198 1.54 12.11 13.82
N LYS A 199 2.39 11.80 14.80
CA LYS A 199 2.25 10.62 15.68
C LYS A 199 0.93 10.60 16.47
N GLY A 200 0.26 11.74 16.64
CA GLY A 200 -1.06 11.82 17.27
C GLY A 200 -2.13 10.99 16.56
N ILE A 201 -1.94 10.68 15.26
CA ILE A 201 -2.88 9.86 14.50
C ILE A 201 -2.94 8.41 14.98
N TYR A 202 -1.88 7.88 15.61
CA TYR A 202 -1.83 6.48 16.07
C TYR A 202 -2.92 6.19 17.10
N TYR A 203 -3.14 7.15 18.01
CA TYR A 203 -4.22 7.07 18.99
C TYR A 203 -5.61 7.05 18.34
N GLU A 204 -5.83 7.90 17.33
CA GLU A 204 -7.09 7.94 16.60
C GLU A 204 -7.32 6.65 15.80
N ILE A 205 -6.27 6.09 15.19
CA ILE A 205 -6.32 4.79 14.52
C ILE A 205 -6.75 3.70 15.52
N MET A 206 -6.12 3.63 16.70
CA MET A 206 -6.47 2.64 17.72
C MET A 206 -7.94 2.75 18.16
N LYS A 207 -8.43 3.98 18.40
CA LYS A 207 -9.85 4.22 18.72
C LYS A 207 -10.79 3.69 17.64
N LEU A 208 -10.48 3.99 16.38
CA LEU A 208 -11.29 3.55 15.24
C LEU A 208 -11.27 2.03 15.08
N ILE A 209 -10.12 1.38 15.30
CA ILE A 209 -10.00 -0.08 15.30
C ILE A 209 -10.86 -0.69 16.41
N PHE A 210 -10.78 -0.18 17.65
CA PHE A 210 -11.62 -0.68 18.74
C PHE A 210 -13.12 -0.47 18.48
N ALA A 211 -13.50 0.67 17.90
CA ALA A 211 -14.88 0.93 17.51
C ALA A 211 -15.36 -0.08 16.46
N LYS A 212 -14.55 -0.36 15.42
CA LYS A 212 -14.84 -1.37 14.39
C LYS A 212 -14.96 -2.78 14.99
N GLN A 213 -14.07 -3.15 15.90
CA GLN A 213 -14.11 -4.46 16.56
C GLN A 213 -15.33 -4.60 17.48
N THR A 214 -15.79 -3.52 18.10
CA THR A 214 -16.99 -3.54 18.96
C THR A 214 -18.27 -3.60 18.13
N SER A 215 -18.33 -2.90 16.98
CA SER A 215 -19.50 -2.90 16.10
C SER A 215 -19.66 -4.20 15.30
N SER A 216 -18.55 -4.88 14.97
CA SER A 216 -18.59 -6.19 14.29
C SER A 216 -19.23 -7.28 15.16
N ILE A 217 -19.09 -7.19 16.49
CA ILE A 217 -19.73 -8.12 17.44
C ILE A 217 -21.27 -8.00 17.39
N LEU A 218 -21.79 -6.80 17.18
CA LEU A 218 -23.24 -6.52 17.15
C LEU A 218 -23.91 -6.97 15.84
N SER A 219 -23.17 -7.06 14.74
CA SER A 219 -23.70 -7.26 13.38
C SER A 219 -23.46 -8.66 12.80
N GLY A 220 -23.13 -9.63 13.65
CA GLY A 220 -22.74 -10.98 13.24
C GLY A 220 -21.22 -11.08 13.19
N CYS A 221 -20.64 -11.35 14.37
CA CYS A 221 -19.21 -11.47 14.62
C CYS A 221 -18.46 -12.13 13.44
N LYS A 222 -17.62 -11.34 12.77
CA LYS A 222 -16.57 -11.83 11.88
C LYS A 222 -15.31 -11.95 12.73
N ASN A 223 -14.78 -13.17 12.88
CA ASN A 223 -13.57 -13.43 13.65
C ASN A 223 -12.35 -12.82 12.95
N ILE A 224 -12.10 -11.52 13.15
CA ILE A 224 -11.04 -10.77 12.48
C ILE A 224 -10.11 -10.21 13.55
N SER A 225 -9.01 -10.92 13.79
CA SER A 225 -7.87 -10.34 14.51
C SER A 225 -7.35 -9.13 13.75
N PHE A 226 -6.91 -8.10 14.47
CA PHE A 226 -6.36 -6.89 13.87
C PHE A 226 -4.98 -6.59 14.41
N ASP A 227 -4.02 -6.40 13.51
CA ASP A 227 -2.65 -6.01 13.83
C ASP A 227 -2.40 -4.57 13.37
N ALA A 228 -1.92 -3.70 14.25
CA ALA A 228 -1.41 -2.39 13.84
C ALA A 228 0.02 -2.21 14.33
N HIS A 229 0.91 -1.87 13.41
CA HIS A 229 2.30 -1.54 13.66
C HIS A 229 2.49 -0.04 13.47
N PHE A 230 3.01 0.65 14.47
CA PHE A 230 3.32 2.07 14.47
C PHE A 230 4.82 2.32 14.63
N ILE A 231 5.37 3.24 13.84
CA ILE A 231 6.79 3.64 13.93
C ILE A 231 6.91 4.98 14.69
N MET A 232 7.64 4.97 15.79
CA MET A 232 7.87 6.07 16.74
C MET A 232 9.30 6.63 16.61
N GLU A 233 9.53 7.84 17.09
CA GLU A 233 10.89 8.46 17.11
C GLU A 233 11.63 8.23 18.44
N HIS A 234 10.87 8.01 19.52
CA HIS A 234 11.38 7.97 20.89
C HIS A 234 10.74 6.83 21.70
N ASP A 235 11.45 6.40 22.73
CA ASP A 235 10.96 5.42 23.70
C ASP A 235 9.68 5.89 24.39
N PHE A 236 8.82 4.92 24.72
CA PHE A 236 7.67 5.19 25.57
C PHE A 236 8.13 5.50 26.99
N ARG A 237 7.71 6.67 27.48
CA ARG A 237 7.67 6.93 28.92
C ARG A 237 6.61 6.01 29.56
N PRO A 238 6.78 5.59 30.82
CA PRO A 238 5.80 4.72 31.50
C PRO A 238 4.36 5.25 31.45
N ILE A 239 4.16 6.58 31.51
CA ILE A 239 2.83 7.19 31.39
C ILE A 239 2.16 6.94 30.04
N ILE A 240 2.94 6.84 28.95
CA ILE A 240 2.43 6.53 27.61
C ILE A 240 2.06 5.05 27.51
N VAL A 241 2.83 4.16 28.13
CA VAL A 241 2.50 2.74 28.24
C VAL A 241 1.16 2.55 28.94
N ASN A 242 0.99 3.14 30.12
CA ASN A 242 -0.25 3.07 30.90
C ASN A 242 -1.43 3.64 30.11
N TYR A 243 -1.23 4.78 29.44
CA TYR A 243 -2.25 5.38 28.59
C TYR A 243 -2.78 4.43 27.52
N TYR A 244 -1.89 3.73 26.79
CA TYR A 244 -2.33 2.77 25.78
C TYR A 244 -2.94 1.52 26.40
N GLN A 245 -2.44 1.05 27.54
CA GLN A 245 -3.03 -0.05 28.29
C GLN A 245 -4.49 0.26 28.70
N ASP A 246 -4.73 1.47 29.22
CA ASP A 246 -6.06 1.90 29.66
C ASP A 246 -7.10 1.87 28.54
N LEU A 247 -6.69 2.02 27.27
CA LEU A 247 -7.60 1.93 26.13
C LEU A 247 -8.12 0.50 25.90
N PHE A 248 -7.29 -0.51 26.12
CA PHE A 248 -7.74 -1.91 26.07
C PHE A 248 -8.71 -2.18 27.21
N LEU A 249 -8.37 -1.74 28.43
CA LEU A 249 -9.18 -1.94 29.63
C LEU A 249 -10.54 -1.26 29.51
N ASP A 250 -10.61 -0.01 29.02
CA ASP A 250 -11.86 0.72 28.76
C ASP A 250 -12.80 -0.03 27.77
N LYS A 251 -12.22 -0.85 26.88
CA LYS A 251 -12.96 -1.68 25.92
C LYS A 251 -13.20 -3.11 26.39
N ASN A 252 -12.86 -3.41 27.64
CA ASN A 252 -12.95 -4.73 28.26
C ASN A 252 -12.18 -5.80 27.50
N PHE A 253 -10.98 -5.46 27.02
CA PHE A 253 -10.00 -6.44 26.57
C PHE A 253 -9.08 -6.80 27.73
N ASP A 254 -8.77 -8.08 27.87
CA ASP A 254 -7.61 -8.51 28.63
C ASP A 254 -6.36 -8.10 27.84
N VAL A 255 -5.36 -7.50 28.50
CA VAL A 255 -4.19 -6.94 27.83
C VAL A 255 -2.89 -7.47 28.42
N SER A 256 -2.01 -7.92 27.55
CA SER A 256 -0.63 -8.28 27.85
C SER A 256 0.31 -7.30 27.17
N ILE A 257 1.31 -6.81 27.90
CA ILE A 257 2.29 -5.85 27.38
C ILE A 257 3.64 -6.53 27.34
N LEU A 258 4.24 -6.57 26.15
CA LEU A 258 5.60 -7.02 25.93
C LEU A 258 6.49 -5.82 25.61
N CYS A 259 7.58 -5.68 26.36
CA CYS A 259 8.66 -4.76 26.05
C CYS A 259 9.85 -5.58 25.55
N PHE A 260 10.43 -5.19 24.41
CA PHE A 260 11.52 -5.91 23.77
C PHE A 260 12.62 -4.95 23.31
N PRO A 261 13.89 -5.35 23.37
CA PRO A 261 14.98 -4.55 22.82
C PRO A 261 14.87 -4.51 21.28
N ASN A 262 15.13 -3.35 20.70
CA ASN A 262 15.31 -3.17 19.26
C ASN A 262 16.82 -3.12 18.93
N ASP A 263 17.17 -3.34 17.66
CA ASP A 263 18.56 -3.50 17.20
C ASP A 263 19.46 -2.27 17.47
N ASN A 264 18.86 -1.10 17.66
CA ASN A 264 19.54 0.16 17.98
C ASN A 264 19.66 0.44 19.50
N GLY A 265 19.33 -0.53 20.37
CA GLY A 265 19.35 -0.37 21.83
C GLY A 265 18.15 0.39 22.41
N LYS A 266 17.17 0.77 21.58
CA LYS A 266 15.89 1.35 22.03
C LYS A 266 14.88 0.25 22.36
N LEU A 267 13.77 0.58 23.01
CA LEU A 267 12.75 -0.40 23.43
C LEU A 267 11.49 -0.32 22.56
N GLY A 268 11.12 -1.42 21.92
CA GLY A 268 9.81 -1.57 21.30
C GLY A 268 8.76 -2.10 22.28
N TYR A 269 7.50 -1.85 21.98
CA TYR A 269 6.36 -2.27 22.81
C TYR A 269 5.31 -2.97 21.96
N SER A 270 4.76 -4.09 22.47
CA SER A 270 3.60 -4.76 21.90
C SER A 270 2.51 -4.86 22.94
N PHE A 271 1.33 -4.38 22.59
CA PHE A 271 0.11 -4.48 23.39
C PHE A 271 -0.79 -5.52 22.73
N TYR A 272 -0.85 -6.70 23.33
CA TYR A 272 -1.71 -7.78 22.89
C TYR A 272 -2.99 -7.76 23.70
N GLY A 273 -4.11 -7.43 23.06
CA GLY A 273 -5.44 -7.45 23.63
C GLY A 273 -6.26 -8.63 23.14
N SER A 274 -6.91 -9.32 24.06
CA SER A 274 -7.84 -10.42 23.75
C SER A 274 -9.19 -10.24 24.45
N LYS A 275 -10.26 -10.63 23.77
CA LYS A 275 -11.61 -10.61 24.34
C LYS A 275 -12.46 -11.73 23.78
N LYS A 276 -13.04 -12.55 24.65
CA LYS A 276 -13.99 -13.58 24.22
C LYS A 276 -15.31 -12.95 23.79
N CYS A 277 -15.77 -13.25 22.59
CA CYS A 277 -17.06 -12.79 22.10
C CYS A 277 -18.17 -13.75 22.51
N HIS A 278 -19.17 -13.24 23.21
CA HIS A 278 -20.33 -14.04 23.63
C HIS A 278 -21.21 -14.49 22.45
N SER A 279 -21.22 -13.73 21.34
CA SER A 279 -22.06 -14.02 20.18
C SER A 279 -21.54 -15.18 19.34
N CYS A 280 -20.22 -15.22 19.07
CA CYS A 280 -19.60 -16.25 18.22
C CYS A 280 -18.75 -17.27 18.99
N GLY A 281 -18.52 -17.08 20.28
CA GLY A 281 -17.69 -17.96 21.13
C GLY A 281 -16.18 -17.87 20.88
N HIS A 282 -15.75 -17.16 19.84
CA HIS A 282 -14.35 -16.98 19.45
C HIS A 282 -13.69 -15.83 20.24
N GLU A 283 -12.37 -15.88 20.29
CA GLU A 283 -11.54 -14.82 20.87
C GLU A 283 -11.21 -13.78 19.80
N HIS A 284 -11.54 -12.52 20.07
CA HIS A 284 -11.12 -11.39 19.25
C HIS A 284 -9.80 -10.86 19.76
N VAL A 285 -8.86 -10.70 18.84
CA VAL A 285 -7.50 -10.27 19.15
C VAL A 285 -7.21 -8.95 18.46
N VAL A 286 -6.61 -8.02 19.20
CA VAL A 286 -6.06 -6.79 18.67
C VAL A 286 -4.64 -6.65 19.17
N ASN A 287 -3.70 -6.48 18.27
CA ASN A 287 -2.29 -6.32 18.62
C ASN A 287 -1.78 -4.99 18.09
N PHE A 288 -1.25 -4.16 18.99
CA PHE A 288 -0.62 -2.90 18.66
C PHE A 288 0.86 -2.94 18.97
N PHE A 289 1.66 -2.89 17.91
CA PHE A 289 3.11 -2.91 17.94
C PHE A 289 3.65 -1.51 17.73
N PHE A 290 4.57 -1.08 18.58
CA PHE A 290 5.28 0.19 18.48
C PHE A 290 6.77 -0.11 18.36
N GLU A 291 7.31 0.22 17.18
CA GLU A 291 8.74 0.17 16.89
C GLU A 291 9.31 1.58 16.96
N ILE A 292 10.59 1.72 17.31
CA ILE A 292 11.26 3.02 17.26
C ILE A 292 12.19 3.03 16.05
N GLU A 293 12.05 4.06 15.22
CA GLU A 293 12.86 4.26 14.02
C GLU A 293 14.35 4.22 14.36
N SER A 294 15.07 3.41 13.58
CA SER A 294 16.50 3.18 13.65
C SER A 294 17.29 4.40 13.19
#